data_AF-A0A519NRS3-F1
#
_entry.id   AF-A0A519NRS3-F1
#
_cell.length_a   1.000
_cell.length_b   1.000
_cell.length_c   1.000
_cell.angle_alpha   90.00
_cell.angle_beta   90.00
_cell.angle_gamma   90.00
#
_symmetry.space_group_name_H-M   'P 1'
#
loop_
_entity.id
_entity.type
_entity.pdbx_description
1 polymer ?
#
loop_
_entity_poly.entity_id
_entity_poly.type
_entity_poly.pdbx_seq_one_letter_code
_entity_poly.pdbx_strand_id
1 'polypeptide(L)'
;GLATLGQRLNEGGYYMRTTLDPELQTAARVALMNGLEQYDRRHGWRGAWARVETADGWEAVAKKKTPPSERRDWRAALVTEASGGNVRIKVADGGATGSIVSQDVAWARAGKGLKSGDLIFVEPAQGGGFRLRQVPIVNGALVAMEPHSGRVLAMVGGYSFSLSSFNRATQAMRQPGSAFKPIVYATALENGYTPASIVMDSAITLKGARAGETWTPENYNRRYYGALTLRRGLELSRNAMTVRLAQSVGMTKISDLAVRMGVVKKMDKVLAMALGAGETTPFKLTAAYATFVNGGRRVEPHLIELVQDRNGETIFRADKRDCPRCDAGFNGDESPRIPPGGEQVMD
;
A
#
# COMPACT_ATOMS: atom_id res chain seq x y z
N GLY A 1 -8.00 14.20 20.65
CA GLY A 1 -7.36 14.19 19.33
C GLY A 1 -8.42 14.40 18.26
N LEU A 2 -8.23 15.40 17.39
CA LEU A 2 -9.07 15.98 16.31
C LEU A 2 -10.52 15.51 16.03
N ALA A 3 -10.88 14.23 16.21
CA ALA A 3 -12.27 13.78 16.32
C ALA A 3 -13.06 14.50 17.45
N THR A 4 -12.34 15.14 18.38
CA THR A 4 -12.88 15.94 19.50
C THR A 4 -13.18 17.40 19.13
N LEU A 5 -12.79 17.87 17.94
CA LEU A 5 -13.01 19.27 17.52
C LEU A 5 -14.36 19.49 16.80
N GLY A 6 -15.07 18.42 16.43
CA GLY A 6 -16.48 18.47 15.99
C GLY A 6 -16.82 19.59 15.00
N GLN A 7 -17.95 20.27 15.22
CA GLN A 7 -18.39 21.43 14.42
C GLN A 7 -17.44 22.64 14.51
N ARG A 8 -16.69 22.80 15.62
CA ARG A 8 -15.76 23.93 15.81
C ARG A 8 -14.61 23.93 14.80
N LEU A 9 -14.30 22.79 14.18
CA LEU A 9 -13.25 22.68 13.16
C LEU A 9 -13.54 23.54 11.92
N ASN A 10 -14.81 23.66 11.53
CA ASN A 10 -15.21 24.37 10.31
C ASN A 10 -15.40 25.89 10.53
N GLU A 11 -15.56 26.33 11.78
CA GLU A 11 -15.84 27.73 12.14
C GLU A 11 -14.58 28.48 12.62
N GLY A 12 -13.53 27.76 13.02
CA GLY A 12 -12.34 28.32 13.68
C GLY A 12 -11.35 29.03 12.75
N GLY A 13 -11.30 28.70 11.46
CA GLY A 13 -10.28 29.18 10.54
C GLY A 13 -8.89 28.61 10.83
N TYR A 14 -8.82 27.31 11.15
CA TYR A 14 -7.56 26.66 11.54
C TYR A 14 -6.59 26.51 10.38
N TYR A 15 -5.33 26.82 10.64
CA TYR A 15 -4.20 26.44 9.79
C TYR A 15 -3.72 25.05 10.19
N MET A 16 -3.72 24.10 9.26
CA MET A 16 -3.24 22.73 9.47
C MET A 16 -2.02 22.46 8.58
N ARG A 17 -0.90 22.11 9.21
CA ARG A 17 0.29 21.60 8.51
C ARG A 17 0.30 20.08 8.60
N THR A 18 0.31 19.42 7.46
CA THR A 18 0.45 17.96 7.38
C THR A 18 1.91 17.56 7.36
N THR A 19 2.17 16.26 7.51
CA THR A 19 3.50 15.66 7.33
C THR A 19 3.79 15.27 5.87
N LEU A 20 2.80 15.38 4.99
CA LEU A 20 2.90 14.97 3.60
C LEU A 20 3.91 15.83 2.86
N ASP A 21 4.85 15.17 2.21
CA ASP A 21 5.76 15.78 1.26
C ASP A 21 5.09 15.78 -0.13
N PRO A 22 4.88 16.94 -0.79
CA PRO A 22 4.16 17.01 -2.05
C PRO A 22 4.83 16.24 -3.20
N GLU A 23 6.16 16.17 -3.23
CA GLU A 23 6.92 15.45 -4.25
C GLU A 23 6.77 13.94 -4.05
N LEU A 24 7.00 13.46 -2.82
CA LEU A 24 6.82 12.05 -2.48
C LEU A 24 5.38 11.60 -2.62
N GLN A 25 4.41 12.43 -2.25
CA GLN A 25 2.99 12.14 -2.41
C GLN A 25 2.62 11.98 -3.89
N THR A 26 3.16 12.84 -4.76
CA THR A 26 2.95 12.75 -6.20
C THR A 26 3.62 11.50 -6.77
N ALA A 27 4.87 11.23 -6.39
CA ALA A 27 5.61 10.05 -6.80
C ALA A 27 4.91 8.76 -6.36
N ALA A 28 4.46 8.67 -5.11
CA ALA A 28 3.71 7.54 -4.57
C ALA A 28 2.42 7.26 -5.34
N ARG A 29 1.65 8.31 -5.66
CA ARG A 29 0.43 8.19 -6.45
C ARG A 29 0.72 7.66 -7.85
N VAL A 30 1.68 8.26 -8.54
CA VAL A 30 2.06 7.83 -9.90
C VAL A 30 2.58 6.39 -9.89
N ALA A 31 3.46 6.04 -8.94
CA ALA A 31 4.00 4.69 -8.80
C ALA A 31 2.89 3.64 -8.57
N LEU A 32 1.96 3.91 -7.65
CA LEU A 32 0.85 2.99 -7.38
C LEU A 32 -0.06 2.83 -8.60
N MET A 33 -0.47 3.94 -9.22
CA MET A 33 -1.36 3.88 -10.38
C MET A 33 -0.71 3.18 -11.57
N ASN A 34 0.55 3.51 -11.89
CA ASN A 34 1.30 2.85 -12.96
C ASN A 34 1.46 1.35 -12.69
N GLY A 35 1.78 0.97 -11.45
CA GLY A 35 1.91 -0.44 -11.06
C GLY A 35 0.60 -1.22 -11.22
N LEU A 36 -0.52 -0.63 -10.80
CA LEU A 36 -1.85 -1.24 -10.94
C LEU A 36 -2.27 -1.34 -12.41
N GLU A 37 -2.04 -0.31 -13.22
CA GLU A 37 -2.31 -0.33 -14.67
C GLU A 37 -1.46 -1.36 -15.40
N GLN A 38 -0.18 -1.47 -15.07
CA GLN A 38 0.71 -2.48 -15.65
C GLN A 38 0.28 -3.90 -15.26
N TYR A 39 -0.07 -4.13 -13.99
CA TYR A 39 -0.62 -5.40 -13.54
C TYR A 39 -1.89 -5.74 -14.32
N ASP A 40 -2.81 -4.79 -14.38
CA ASP A 40 -4.10 -4.94 -15.05
C ASP A 40 -3.93 -5.30 -16.53
N ARG A 41 -2.99 -4.61 -17.20
CA ARG A 41 -2.66 -4.84 -18.60
C ARG A 41 -2.12 -6.25 -18.83
N ARG A 42 -1.28 -6.79 -17.93
CA ARG A 42 -0.81 -8.19 -18.03
C ARG A 42 -1.92 -9.23 -17.88
N HIS A 43 -3.07 -8.85 -17.30
CA HIS A 43 -4.24 -9.72 -17.13
C HIS A 43 -5.29 -9.54 -18.24
N GLY A 44 -4.95 -8.80 -19.29
CA GLY A 44 -5.75 -8.73 -20.52
C GLY A 44 -6.83 -7.65 -20.53
N TRP A 45 -7.29 -7.37 -21.75
CA TRP A 45 -8.39 -6.45 -22.02
C TRP A 45 -9.74 -7.10 -21.69
N ARG A 46 -10.53 -6.41 -20.87
CA ARG A 46 -11.82 -6.90 -20.34
C ARG A 46 -13.04 -6.48 -21.13
N GLY A 47 -12.86 -5.65 -22.16
CA GLY A 47 -13.93 -5.09 -22.97
C GLY A 47 -14.26 -3.64 -22.63
N ALA A 48 -14.98 -3.02 -23.56
CA ALA A 48 -15.52 -1.67 -23.41
C ALA A 48 -16.47 -1.58 -22.21
N TRP A 49 -16.60 -0.40 -21.59
CA TRP A 49 -17.50 -0.26 -20.44
C TRP A 49 -18.97 -0.16 -20.85
N ALA A 50 -19.23 0.21 -22.10
CA ALA A 50 -20.55 0.28 -22.70
C ALA A 50 -20.42 0.14 -24.22
N ARG A 51 -21.56 -0.12 -24.85
CA ARG A 51 -21.72 -0.09 -26.31
C ARG A 51 -22.91 0.79 -26.65
N VAL A 52 -22.79 1.56 -27.70
CA VAL A 52 -23.81 2.47 -28.21
C VAL A 52 -23.92 2.33 -29.73
N GLU A 53 -25.03 2.78 -30.28
CA GLU A 53 -25.12 3.03 -31.71
C GLU A 53 -24.19 4.19 -32.09
N THR A 54 -23.60 4.13 -33.28
CA THR A 54 -22.65 5.15 -33.75
C THR A 54 -23.33 6.41 -34.30
N ALA A 55 -24.61 6.60 -34.01
CA ALA A 55 -25.40 7.78 -34.38
C ALA A 55 -25.15 8.94 -33.40
N ASP A 56 -25.74 10.10 -33.70
CA ASP A 56 -25.59 11.31 -32.88
C ASP A 56 -26.09 11.10 -31.43
N GLY A 57 -25.41 11.73 -30.48
CA GLY A 57 -25.78 11.70 -29.05
C GLY A 57 -25.00 10.71 -28.19
N TRP A 58 -24.09 9.92 -28.77
CA TRP A 58 -23.23 9.00 -28.03
C TRP A 58 -22.29 9.74 -27.05
N GLU A 59 -21.90 10.98 -27.33
CA GLU A 59 -21.01 11.78 -26.48
C GLU A 59 -21.63 12.01 -25.09
N ALA A 60 -22.95 12.19 -25.02
CA ALA A 60 -23.67 12.33 -23.76
C ALA A 60 -23.63 11.04 -22.92
N VAL A 61 -23.65 9.88 -23.59
CA VAL A 61 -23.49 8.57 -22.92
C VAL A 61 -22.05 8.37 -22.44
N ALA A 62 -21.07 8.71 -23.28
CA ALA A 62 -19.66 8.61 -22.94
C ALA A 62 -19.29 9.47 -21.72
N LYS A 63 -19.84 10.68 -21.63
CA LYS A 63 -19.60 11.62 -20.51
C LYS A 63 -20.19 11.19 -19.17
N LYS A 64 -21.11 10.22 -19.13
CA LYS A 64 -21.63 9.66 -17.87
C LYS A 64 -20.54 8.92 -17.08
N LYS A 65 -19.49 8.42 -17.74
CA LYS A 65 -18.37 7.75 -17.08
C LYS A 65 -17.10 8.58 -17.25
N THR A 66 -16.68 9.22 -16.16
CA THR A 66 -15.46 10.03 -16.15
C THR A 66 -14.22 9.16 -15.97
N PRO A 67 -13.09 9.50 -16.63
CA PRO A 67 -11.81 8.89 -16.33
C PRO A 67 -11.37 9.26 -14.90
N PRO A 68 -10.39 8.53 -14.32
CA PRO A 68 -9.76 8.91 -13.06
C PRO A 68 -9.25 10.36 -13.11
N SER A 69 -9.56 11.17 -12.09
CA SER A 69 -9.16 12.60 -12.05
C SER A 69 -7.63 12.81 -12.12
N GLU A 70 -6.90 11.80 -11.66
CA GLU A 70 -5.44 11.72 -11.64
C GLU A 70 -4.84 11.43 -13.03
N ARG A 71 -5.66 10.98 -14.00
CA ARG A 71 -5.29 10.71 -15.40
C ARG A 71 -5.91 11.75 -16.32
N ARG A 72 -5.41 12.98 -16.22
CA ARG A 72 -5.94 14.14 -16.95
C ARG A 72 -5.86 14.03 -18.47
N ASP A 73 -5.01 13.18 -19.01
CA ASP A 73 -4.86 12.95 -20.46
C ASP A 73 -5.79 11.85 -20.98
N TRP A 74 -6.45 11.10 -20.10
CA TRP A 74 -7.44 10.13 -20.51
C TRP A 74 -8.69 10.83 -21.02
N ARG A 75 -9.27 10.28 -22.08
CA ARG A 75 -10.47 10.76 -22.74
C ARG A 75 -11.41 9.60 -22.98
N ALA A 76 -12.71 9.84 -22.89
CA ALA A 76 -13.71 8.89 -23.37
C ALA A 76 -13.80 8.96 -24.90
N ALA A 77 -13.85 7.80 -25.56
CA ALA A 77 -13.91 7.71 -27.00
C ALA A 77 -14.84 6.58 -27.45
N LEU A 78 -15.46 6.79 -28.61
CA LEU A 78 -16.23 5.79 -29.35
C LEU A 78 -15.32 5.11 -30.37
N VAL A 79 -15.36 3.78 -30.43
CA VAL A 79 -14.80 3.02 -31.55
C VAL A 79 -15.74 3.13 -32.74
N THR A 80 -15.33 3.85 -33.78
CA THR A 80 -16.13 4.03 -35.00
C THR A 80 -15.93 2.88 -35.98
N GLU A 81 -14.72 2.33 -36.03
CA GLU A 81 -14.36 1.22 -36.92
C GLU A 81 -13.41 0.26 -36.19
N ALA A 82 -13.60 -1.05 -36.40
CA ALA A 82 -12.71 -2.09 -35.92
C ALA A 82 -12.59 -3.21 -36.98
N SER A 83 -11.70 -3.03 -37.95
CA SER A 83 -11.51 -3.93 -39.10
C SER A 83 -10.02 -4.16 -39.37
N GLY A 84 -9.60 -5.37 -39.78
CA GLY A 84 -8.26 -5.62 -40.33
C GLY A 84 -7.05 -5.27 -39.46
N GLY A 85 -7.21 -5.01 -38.16
CA GLY A 85 -6.14 -4.50 -37.28
C GLY A 85 -6.03 -2.98 -37.21
N ASN A 86 -6.85 -2.26 -37.98
CA ASN A 86 -7.06 -0.83 -37.85
C ASN A 86 -8.29 -0.58 -36.95
N VAL A 87 -8.12 0.21 -35.90
CA VAL A 87 -9.21 0.60 -35.01
C VAL A 87 -9.25 2.12 -34.96
N ARG A 88 -10.33 2.70 -35.48
CA ARG A 88 -10.56 4.15 -35.50
C ARG A 88 -11.48 4.55 -34.37
N ILE A 89 -11.23 5.73 -33.82
CA ILE A 89 -12.00 6.30 -32.72
C ILE A 89 -12.39 7.75 -32.98
N LYS A 90 -13.43 8.20 -32.27
CA LYS A 90 -13.80 9.61 -32.09
C LYS A 90 -13.86 9.91 -30.59
N VAL A 91 -13.20 10.98 -30.15
CA VAL A 91 -13.14 11.42 -28.75
C VAL A 91 -14.36 12.27 -28.41
N ALA A 92 -14.96 12.05 -27.24
CA ALA A 92 -16.20 12.72 -26.82
C ALA A 92 -15.99 14.22 -26.54
N ASP A 93 -14.79 14.58 -26.11
CA ASP A 93 -14.39 15.97 -25.84
C ASP A 93 -13.60 16.52 -27.02
N GLY A 94 -14.11 17.60 -27.63
CA GLY A 94 -13.46 18.25 -28.77
C GLY A 94 -13.56 17.51 -30.11
N GLY A 95 -14.13 16.30 -30.14
CA GLY A 95 -14.45 15.58 -31.38
C GLY A 95 -13.23 15.05 -32.16
N ALA A 96 -12.04 15.05 -31.56
CA ALA A 96 -10.82 14.57 -32.20
C ALA A 96 -10.97 13.11 -32.68
N THR A 97 -10.42 12.80 -33.85
CA THR A 97 -10.45 11.44 -34.41
C THR A 97 -9.04 10.90 -34.59
N GLY A 98 -8.89 9.59 -34.61
CA GLY A 98 -7.60 8.95 -34.85
C GLY A 98 -7.67 7.43 -34.72
N SER A 99 -6.51 6.78 -34.86
CA SER A 99 -6.38 5.33 -34.73
C SER A 99 -5.77 4.94 -33.39
N ILE A 100 -6.16 3.78 -32.87
CA ILE A 100 -5.50 3.13 -31.73
C ILE A 100 -4.18 2.52 -32.23
N VAL A 101 -3.10 2.66 -31.45
CA VAL A 101 -1.80 2.09 -31.80
C VAL A 101 -1.86 0.56 -31.89
N SER A 102 -1.10 -0.02 -32.83
CA SER A 102 -1.14 -1.45 -33.16
C SER A 102 -0.92 -2.37 -31.95
N GLN A 103 -0.01 -2.00 -31.05
CA GLN A 103 0.28 -2.74 -29.81
C GLN A 103 -0.96 -2.88 -28.91
N ASP A 104 -1.79 -1.84 -28.84
CA ASP A 104 -3.00 -1.81 -28.02
C ASP A 104 -4.15 -2.56 -28.70
N VAL A 105 -4.23 -2.53 -30.04
CA VAL A 105 -5.15 -3.37 -30.82
C VAL A 105 -4.84 -4.85 -30.63
N ALA A 106 -3.55 -5.23 -30.71
CA ALA A 106 -3.11 -6.61 -30.47
C ALA A 106 -3.43 -7.07 -29.04
N TRP A 107 -3.14 -6.23 -28.05
CA TRP A 107 -3.49 -6.49 -26.66
C TRP A 107 -4.99 -6.67 -26.45
N ALA A 108 -5.81 -5.80 -27.06
CA ALA A 108 -7.27 -5.90 -26.97
C ALA A 108 -7.80 -7.17 -27.64
N ARG A 109 -7.27 -7.55 -28.81
CA ARG A 109 -7.63 -8.77 -29.55
C ARG A 109 -7.29 -10.05 -28.79
N ALA A 110 -6.20 -10.05 -28.02
CA ALA A 110 -5.86 -11.18 -27.14
C ALA A 110 -6.84 -11.34 -25.95
N GLY A 111 -7.60 -10.29 -25.64
CA GLY A 111 -8.72 -10.33 -24.68
C GLY A 111 -10.08 -10.38 -25.39
N LYS A 112 -11.01 -9.51 -24.99
CA LYS A 112 -12.37 -9.48 -25.57
C LYS A 112 -12.49 -8.82 -26.95
N GLY A 113 -11.41 -8.28 -27.49
CA GLY A 113 -11.42 -7.47 -28.72
C GLY A 113 -12.06 -6.10 -28.55
N LEU A 114 -12.01 -5.32 -29.64
CA LEU A 114 -12.73 -4.07 -29.81
C LEU A 114 -13.68 -4.21 -30.98
N LYS A 115 -14.85 -3.56 -30.90
CA LYS A 115 -15.86 -3.59 -31.96
C LYS A 115 -16.43 -2.18 -32.17
N SER A 116 -16.95 -1.90 -33.36
CA SER A 116 -17.63 -0.63 -33.63
C SER A 116 -18.83 -0.42 -32.68
N GLY A 117 -18.97 0.78 -32.13
CA GLY A 117 -19.95 1.11 -31.09
C GLY A 117 -19.41 1.03 -29.65
N ASP A 118 -18.19 0.53 -29.44
CA ASP A 118 -17.61 0.39 -28.10
C ASP A 118 -17.21 1.76 -27.49
N LEU A 119 -17.54 1.99 -26.22
CA LEU A 119 -17.07 3.13 -25.44
C LEU A 119 -15.86 2.74 -24.57
N ILE A 120 -14.75 3.45 -24.79
CA ILE A 120 -13.43 3.13 -24.25
C ILE A 120 -12.70 4.37 -23.74
N PHE A 121 -11.68 4.16 -22.90
CA PHE A 121 -10.78 5.24 -22.46
C PHE A 121 -9.56 5.17 -23.34
N VAL A 122 -9.10 6.33 -23.76
CA VAL A 122 -7.88 6.48 -24.53
C VAL A 122 -7.05 7.64 -24.02
N GLU A 123 -5.76 7.64 -24.31
CA GLU A 123 -4.92 8.82 -24.16
C GLU A 123 -4.13 9.08 -25.45
N PRO A 124 -3.75 10.33 -25.75
CA PRO A 124 -2.89 10.63 -26.89
C PRO A 124 -1.56 9.86 -26.82
N ALA A 125 -1.14 9.29 -27.95
CA ALA A 125 0.16 8.62 -28.04
C ALA A 125 1.27 9.60 -28.46
N GLN A 126 2.46 9.45 -27.89
CA GLN A 126 3.67 10.10 -28.43
C GLN A 126 3.94 9.52 -29.83
N GLY A 127 3.89 10.37 -30.86
CA GLY A 127 3.99 9.96 -32.27
C GLY A 127 2.67 9.91 -33.04
N GLY A 128 1.55 10.30 -32.42
CA GLY A 128 0.24 10.39 -33.07
C GLY A 128 -0.65 9.17 -32.85
N GLY A 129 -1.95 9.37 -33.00
CA GLY A 129 -2.96 8.37 -32.63
C GLY A 129 -3.18 8.27 -31.12
N PHE A 130 -3.72 7.14 -30.67
CA PHE A 130 -4.22 6.96 -29.31
C PHE A 130 -3.79 5.63 -28.70
N ARG A 131 -3.56 5.64 -27.40
CA ARG A 131 -3.33 4.45 -26.58
C ARG A 131 -4.65 4.04 -25.92
N LEU A 132 -4.98 2.76 -25.96
CA LEU A 132 -6.11 2.18 -25.23
C LEU A 132 -5.80 2.15 -23.72
N ARG A 133 -6.79 2.52 -22.92
CA ARG A 133 -6.72 2.55 -21.46
C ARG A 133 -7.88 1.82 -20.81
N GLN A 134 -7.57 1.21 -19.67
CA GLN A 134 -8.48 0.41 -18.88
C GLN A 134 -8.29 0.77 -17.42
N VAL A 135 -9.38 1.14 -16.74
CA VAL A 135 -9.35 1.32 -15.28
C VAL A 135 -9.11 -0.04 -14.64
N PRO A 136 -8.08 -0.20 -13.79
CA PRO A 136 -7.82 -1.44 -13.09
C PRO A 136 -8.97 -1.89 -12.18
N ILE A 137 -9.28 -3.18 -12.17
CA ILE A 137 -10.16 -3.78 -11.15
C ILE A 137 -9.38 -4.02 -9.85
N VAL A 138 -8.12 -4.46 -9.99
CA VAL A 138 -7.22 -4.60 -8.85
C VAL A 138 -6.99 -3.23 -8.21
N ASN A 139 -6.72 -3.24 -6.91
CA ASN A 139 -6.44 -2.03 -6.16
C ASN A 139 -5.19 -2.21 -5.30
N GLY A 140 -4.73 -1.15 -4.66
CA GLY A 140 -3.56 -1.18 -3.82
C GLY A 140 -3.53 -0.03 -2.85
N ALA A 141 -2.46 0.04 -2.06
CA ALA A 141 -2.17 1.13 -1.17
C ALA A 141 -0.67 1.32 -1.06
N LEU A 142 -0.24 2.53 -0.75
CA LEU A 142 1.16 2.86 -0.52
C LEU A 142 1.24 3.80 0.69
N VAL A 143 2.18 3.51 1.58
CA VAL A 143 2.54 4.36 2.73
C VAL A 143 4.05 4.53 2.72
N ALA A 144 4.51 5.77 2.78
CA ALA A 144 5.91 6.12 3.01
C ALA A 144 6.00 6.91 4.30
N MET A 145 6.91 6.52 5.18
CA MET A 145 7.00 7.06 6.53
C MET A 145 8.46 7.25 6.92
N GLU A 146 8.75 8.35 7.62
CA GLU A 146 10.03 8.57 8.27
C GLU A 146 10.12 7.69 9.54
N PRO A 147 11.10 6.79 9.64
CA PRO A 147 11.13 5.77 10.69
C PRO A 147 11.43 6.31 12.09
N HIS A 148 12.15 7.44 12.20
CA HIS A 148 12.54 7.98 13.51
C HIS A 148 11.47 8.84 14.18
N SER A 149 10.58 9.46 13.41
CA SER A 149 9.53 10.36 13.93
C SER A 149 8.11 9.78 13.78
N GLY A 150 7.89 8.85 12.85
CA GLY A 150 6.55 8.41 12.46
C GLY A 150 5.83 9.37 11.52
N ARG A 151 6.50 10.41 11.00
CA ARG A 151 5.92 11.31 10.01
C ARG A 151 5.57 10.54 8.73
N VAL A 152 4.30 10.55 8.34
CA VAL A 152 3.86 9.93 7.09
C VAL A 152 4.05 10.91 5.94
N LEU A 153 5.08 10.68 5.14
CA LEU A 153 5.49 11.57 4.05
C LEU A 153 4.63 11.38 2.80
N ALA A 154 4.14 10.17 2.56
CA ALA A 154 3.18 9.91 1.49
C ALA A 154 2.19 8.81 1.88
N MET A 155 0.94 8.96 1.48
CA MET A 155 -0.10 7.95 1.66
C MET A 155 -1.08 7.97 0.50
N VAL A 156 -1.27 6.82 -0.13
CA VAL A 156 -2.22 6.62 -1.23
C VAL A 156 -3.10 5.42 -0.89
N GLY A 157 -4.40 5.67 -0.76
CA GLY A 157 -5.38 4.68 -0.30
C GLY A 157 -6.02 3.82 -1.39
N GLY A 158 -5.71 4.07 -2.67
CA GLY A 158 -6.29 3.35 -3.78
C GLY A 158 -5.87 3.91 -5.13
N TYR A 159 -6.35 3.26 -6.19
CA TYR A 159 -6.07 3.66 -7.58
C TYR A 159 -6.50 5.11 -7.89
N SER A 160 -7.68 5.53 -7.45
CA SER A 160 -8.19 6.88 -7.69
C SER A 160 -9.21 7.26 -6.64
N PHE A 161 -9.05 8.45 -6.05
CA PHE A 161 -9.96 8.96 -5.02
C PHE A 161 -11.32 9.33 -5.62
N SER A 162 -11.33 9.85 -6.86
CA SER A 162 -12.56 10.22 -7.56
C SER A 162 -13.44 9.00 -7.91
N LEU A 163 -12.85 7.81 -7.98
CA LEU A 163 -13.57 6.55 -8.18
C LEU A 163 -13.96 5.87 -6.87
N SER A 164 -13.15 6.01 -5.82
CA SER A 164 -13.40 5.43 -4.51
C SER A 164 -12.67 6.21 -3.42
N SER A 165 -13.42 6.76 -2.46
CA SER A 165 -12.86 7.46 -1.30
C SER A 165 -12.35 6.52 -0.19
N PHE A 166 -12.50 5.21 -0.34
CA PHE A 166 -12.08 4.23 0.67
C PHE A 166 -10.55 4.11 0.72
N ASN A 167 -9.95 4.45 1.87
CA ASN A 167 -8.52 4.47 2.08
C ASN A 167 -8.00 3.10 2.55
N ARG A 168 -7.49 2.30 1.62
CA ARG A 168 -6.95 0.97 1.90
C ARG A 168 -5.67 0.99 2.72
N ALA A 169 -4.94 2.10 2.78
CA ALA A 169 -3.75 2.19 3.61
C ALA A 169 -4.08 2.07 5.10
N THR A 170 -5.22 2.60 5.54
CA THR A 170 -5.61 2.69 6.95
C THR A 170 -6.87 1.89 7.31
N GLN A 171 -7.74 1.59 6.34
CA GLN A 171 -9.05 0.96 6.59
C GLN A 171 -9.13 -0.48 6.09
N ALA A 172 -8.34 -0.87 5.09
CA ALA A 172 -8.39 -2.23 4.55
C ALA A 172 -7.56 -3.19 5.39
N MET A 173 -8.24 -3.95 6.24
CA MET A 173 -7.65 -5.07 6.96
C MET A 173 -7.34 -6.20 5.97
N ARG A 174 -6.07 -6.62 5.93
CA ARG A 174 -5.57 -7.69 5.04
C ARG A 174 -4.50 -8.51 5.74
N GLN A 175 -4.39 -9.77 5.35
CA GLN A 175 -3.30 -10.65 5.76
C GLN A 175 -1.97 -10.15 5.16
N PRO A 176 -0.95 -9.82 5.97
CA PRO A 176 0.37 -9.40 5.48
C PRO A 176 1.19 -10.57 4.94
N GLY A 177 0.79 -11.82 5.24
CA GLY A 177 1.50 -13.02 4.82
C GLY A 177 2.97 -12.99 5.26
N SER A 178 3.88 -13.28 4.32
CA SER A 178 5.31 -13.34 4.60
C SER A 178 5.93 -12.02 5.11
N ALA A 179 5.27 -10.87 4.89
CA ALA A 179 5.72 -9.60 5.47
C ALA A 179 5.60 -9.56 7.01
N PHE A 180 4.94 -10.54 7.63
CA PHE A 180 4.94 -10.68 9.09
C PHE A 180 6.19 -11.42 9.63
N LYS A 181 6.87 -12.21 8.79
CA LYS A 181 7.99 -13.06 9.23
C LYS A 181 9.12 -12.30 9.92
N PRO A 182 9.51 -11.08 9.51
CA PRO A 182 10.53 -10.33 10.23
C PRO A 182 10.25 -10.19 11.73
N ILE A 183 8.98 -10.07 12.15
CA ILE A 183 8.60 -10.00 13.57
C ILE A 183 8.84 -11.34 14.28
N VAL A 184 8.51 -12.45 13.63
CA VAL A 184 8.79 -13.80 14.15
C VAL A 184 10.29 -14.01 14.33
N TYR A 185 11.08 -13.62 13.33
CA TYR A 185 12.53 -13.79 13.33
C TYR A 185 13.20 -12.85 14.33
N ALA A 186 12.72 -11.61 14.44
CA ALA A 186 13.16 -10.67 15.48
C ALA A 186 12.90 -11.25 16.88
N THR A 187 11.71 -11.79 17.13
CA THR A 187 11.42 -12.47 18.41
C THR A 187 12.41 -13.59 18.69
N ALA A 188 12.83 -14.35 17.67
CA ALA A 188 13.83 -15.39 17.85
C ALA A 188 15.21 -14.84 18.22
N LEU A 189 15.65 -13.76 17.56
CA LEU A 189 16.92 -13.10 17.86
C LEU A 189 16.95 -12.60 19.32
N GLU A 190 15.87 -11.97 19.77
CA GLU A 190 15.67 -11.55 21.17
C GLU A 190 15.67 -12.71 22.18
N ASN A 191 15.61 -13.96 21.69
CA ASN A 191 15.52 -15.17 22.50
C ASN A 191 16.68 -16.14 22.23
N GLY A 192 17.87 -15.60 21.94
CA GLY A 192 19.13 -16.34 21.89
C GLY A 192 19.45 -16.99 20.55
N TYR A 193 18.62 -16.77 19.52
CA TYR A 193 19.00 -17.13 18.17
C TYR A 193 19.96 -16.08 17.57
N THR A 194 20.78 -16.53 16.63
CA THR A 194 21.65 -15.66 15.83
C THR A 194 21.31 -15.82 14.34
N PRO A 195 21.74 -14.90 13.47
CA PRO A 195 21.60 -15.07 12.03
C PRO A 195 22.21 -16.38 11.50
N ALA A 196 23.19 -16.95 12.21
CA ALA A 196 23.85 -18.21 11.88
C ALA A 196 23.20 -19.46 12.49
N SER A 197 22.24 -19.31 13.41
CA SER A 197 21.52 -20.45 14.00
C SER A 197 20.88 -21.30 12.90
N ILE A 198 21.03 -22.63 13.01
CA ILE A 198 20.52 -23.57 12.02
C ILE A 198 19.09 -23.96 12.39
N VAL A 199 18.19 -23.84 11.41
CA VAL A 199 16.80 -24.28 11.52
C VAL A 199 16.48 -25.20 10.34
N MET A 200 15.74 -26.28 10.61
CA MET A 200 15.43 -27.29 9.59
C MET A 200 14.29 -26.83 8.66
N ASP A 201 14.58 -26.75 7.37
CA ASP A 201 13.59 -26.59 6.29
C ASP A 201 13.19 -27.97 5.75
N SER A 202 12.36 -28.68 6.53
CA SER A 202 11.75 -29.96 6.16
C SER A 202 10.24 -29.92 6.40
N ALA A 203 9.50 -30.78 5.70
CA ALA A 203 8.06 -30.92 5.90
C ALA A 203 7.71 -31.07 7.39
N ILE A 204 6.65 -30.39 7.81
CA ILE A 204 6.16 -30.43 9.18
C ILE A 204 4.65 -30.59 9.14
N THR A 205 4.14 -31.57 9.89
CA THR A 205 2.71 -31.81 10.06
C THR A 205 2.39 -31.65 11.53
N LEU A 206 1.40 -30.80 11.81
CA LEU A 206 0.98 -30.42 13.15
C LEU A 206 -0.49 -30.76 13.36
N LYS A 207 -0.95 -30.77 14.61
CA LYS A 207 -2.38 -30.89 14.90
C LYS A 207 -3.11 -29.66 14.35
N GLY A 208 -4.23 -29.91 13.66
CA GLY A 208 -5.11 -28.87 13.13
C GLY A 208 -5.97 -28.22 14.20
N ALA A 209 -6.83 -27.28 13.77
CA ALA A 209 -7.71 -26.55 14.67
C ALA A 209 -8.81 -27.43 15.29
N ARG A 210 -9.23 -28.49 14.58
CA ARG A 210 -10.23 -29.45 15.07
C ARG A 210 -9.61 -30.79 15.39
N ALA A 211 -10.25 -31.54 16.29
CA ALA A 211 -9.83 -32.90 16.63
C ALA A 211 -9.81 -33.79 15.37
N GLY A 212 -8.70 -34.49 15.15
CA GLY A 212 -8.49 -35.34 13.97
C GLY A 212 -8.00 -34.62 12.72
N GLU A 213 -8.03 -33.28 12.66
CA GLU A 213 -7.44 -32.53 11.56
C GLU A 213 -5.92 -32.40 11.74
N THR A 214 -5.20 -32.33 10.61
CA THR A 214 -3.77 -32.01 10.59
C THR A 214 -3.54 -30.76 9.75
N TRP A 215 -2.47 -30.03 10.09
CA TRP A 215 -2.03 -28.85 9.37
C TRP A 215 -0.60 -29.03 8.91
N THR A 216 -0.39 -29.04 7.60
CA THR A 216 0.92 -29.21 6.96
C THR A 216 1.23 -27.96 6.13
N PRO A 217 1.91 -26.94 6.70
CA PRO A 217 2.28 -25.74 5.95
C PRO A 217 3.33 -26.08 4.89
N GLU A 218 3.05 -25.69 3.64
CA GLU A 218 3.95 -25.86 2.51
C GLU A 218 4.77 -24.60 2.24
N ASN A 219 6.00 -24.78 1.74
CA ASN A 219 6.76 -23.68 1.14
C ASN A 219 6.15 -23.29 -0.22
N TYR A 220 6.30 -22.03 -0.63
CA TYR A 220 5.74 -21.53 -1.90
C TYR A 220 6.10 -22.41 -3.12
N ASN A 221 7.34 -22.92 -3.16
CA ASN A 221 7.82 -23.79 -4.24
C ASN A 221 7.72 -25.28 -3.95
N ARG A 222 7.15 -25.69 -2.80
CA ARG A 222 7.04 -27.09 -2.32
C ARG A 222 8.36 -27.87 -2.25
N ARG A 223 9.50 -27.19 -2.33
CA ARG A 223 10.82 -27.79 -2.11
C ARG A 223 11.20 -27.66 -0.64
N TYR A 224 12.19 -28.44 -0.21
CA TYR A 224 12.77 -28.42 1.13
C TYR A 224 14.28 -28.54 0.99
N TYR A 225 15.03 -27.68 1.68
CA TYR A 225 16.49 -27.60 1.55
C TYR A 225 17.24 -28.18 2.75
N GLY A 226 16.52 -28.74 3.73
CA GLY A 226 17.13 -29.28 4.93
C GLY A 226 17.65 -28.19 5.85
N ALA A 227 18.82 -28.39 6.45
CA ALA A 227 19.39 -27.48 7.43
C ALA A 227 19.83 -26.16 6.76
N LEU A 228 19.23 -25.04 7.16
CA LEU A 228 19.57 -23.70 6.69
C LEU A 228 19.81 -22.74 7.86
N THR A 229 20.60 -21.70 7.62
CA THR A 229 20.77 -20.60 8.59
C THR A 229 19.49 -19.78 8.73
N LEU A 230 19.28 -19.20 9.91
CA LEU A 230 18.13 -18.34 10.21
C LEU A 230 18.03 -17.18 9.21
N ARG A 231 19.16 -16.53 8.87
CA ARG A 231 19.17 -15.50 7.81
C ARG A 231 18.63 -16.01 6.48
N ARG A 232 19.04 -17.21 6.07
CA ARG A 232 18.64 -17.78 4.77
C ARG A 232 17.18 -18.19 4.77
N GLY A 233 16.68 -18.64 5.92
CA GLY A 233 15.27 -18.93 6.14
C GLY A 233 14.37 -17.71 5.91
N LEU A 234 14.79 -16.54 6.41
CA LEU A 234 14.07 -15.29 6.19
C LEU A 234 14.19 -14.80 4.75
N GLU A 235 15.41 -14.76 4.19
CA GLU A 235 15.68 -14.34 2.80
C GLU A 235 14.82 -15.12 1.78
N LEU A 236 14.71 -16.45 1.98
CA LEU A 236 13.92 -17.33 1.12
C LEU A 236 12.47 -17.47 1.55
N SER A 237 12.06 -16.78 2.62
CA SER A 237 10.72 -16.83 3.19
C SER A 237 10.22 -18.27 3.40
N ARG A 238 11.01 -19.12 4.07
CA ARG A 238 10.68 -20.54 4.29
C ARG A 238 9.58 -20.69 5.34
N ASN A 239 8.41 -21.21 4.94
CA ASN A 239 7.26 -21.41 5.82
C ASN A 239 7.57 -22.46 6.90
N ALA A 240 8.15 -23.60 6.51
CA ALA A 240 8.48 -24.67 7.44
C ALA A 240 9.45 -24.21 8.55
N MET A 241 10.52 -23.49 8.19
CA MET A 241 11.44 -22.91 9.17
C MET A 241 10.74 -21.90 10.08
N THR A 242 9.90 -21.02 9.52
CA THR A 242 9.17 -20.01 10.31
C THR A 242 8.26 -20.67 11.35
N VAL A 243 7.57 -21.75 10.99
CA VAL A 243 6.69 -22.48 11.93
C VAL A 243 7.52 -23.17 13.02
N ARG A 244 8.64 -23.81 12.67
CA ARG A 244 9.55 -24.41 13.67
C ARG A 244 10.11 -23.39 14.63
N LEU A 245 10.50 -22.23 14.10
CA LEU A 245 10.98 -21.10 14.90
C LEU A 245 9.89 -20.64 15.88
N ALA A 246 8.65 -20.50 15.39
CA ALA A 246 7.52 -20.13 16.21
C ALA A 246 7.17 -21.17 17.29
N GLN A 247 7.34 -22.46 17.01
CA GLN A 247 7.20 -23.51 18.03
C GLN A 247 8.29 -23.45 19.10
N SER A 248 9.54 -23.19 18.71
CA SER A 248 10.66 -23.15 19.64
C SER A 248 10.64 -21.88 20.51
N VAL A 249 10.38 -20.72 19.92
CA VAL A 249 10.34 -19.43 20.62
C VAL A 249 9.05 -19.30 21.43
N GLY A 250 7.94 -19.82 20.90
CA GLY A 250 6.62 -19.76 21.50
C GLY A 250 5.78 -18.59 20.98
N MET A 251 4.52 -18.86 20.65
CA MET A 251 3.59 -17.86 20.09
C MET A 251 3.21 -16.73 21.05
N THR A 252 3.35 -16.93 22.36
CA THR A 252 3.13 -15.85 23.34
C THR A 252 4.11 -14.70 23.11
N LYS A 253 5.42 -14.99 23.04
CA LYS A 253 6.46 -13.97 22.83
C LYS A 253 6.28 -13.24 21.49
N ILE A 254 5.95 -14.00 20.44
CA ILE A 254 5.70 -13.44 19.09
C ILE A 254 4.46 -12.53 19.11
N SER A 255 3.39 -12.94 19.78
CA SER A 255 2.19 -12.13 19.97
C SER A 255 2.50 -10.84 20.73
N ASP A 256 3.24 -10.94 21.83
CA ASP A 256 3.57 -9.81 22.69
C ASP A 256 4.43 -8.79 21.93
N LEU A 257 5.45 -9.23 21.18
CA LEU A 257 6.25 -8.35 20.33
C LEU A 257 5.41 -7.69 19.24
N ALA A 258 4.56 -8.46 18.54
CA ALA A 258 3.69 -7.91 17.50
C ALA A 258 2.76 -6.80 18.04
N VAL A 259 2.18 -7.02 19.23
CA VAL A 259 1.33 -6.00 19.89
C VAL A 259 2.16 -4.79 20.33
N ARG A 260 3.34 -5.01 20.94
CA ARG A 260 4.26 -3.93 21.33
C ARG A 260 4.65 -3.07 20.13
N MET A 261 5.02 -3.68 19.00
CA MET A 261 5.34 -3.00 17.73
C MET A 261 4.14 -2.32 17.06
N GLY A 262 2.91 -2.57 17.51
CA GLY A 262 1.71 -1.91 17.01
C GLY A 262 1.16 -2.45 15.68
N VAL A 263 1.68 -3.57 15.18
CA VAL A 263 1.19 -4.18 13.92
C VAL A 263 -0.24 -4.70 14.07
N VAL A 264 -0.61 -5.16 15.26
CA VAL A 264 -1.95 -5.65 15.61
C VAL A 264 -2.32 -5.21 17.03
N LYS A 265 -3.61 -5.05 17.31
CA LYS A 265 -4.08 -4.71 18.67
C LYS A 265 -4.11 -5.93 19.59
N LYS A 266 -4.37 -7.10 19.02
CA LYS A 266 -4.41 -8.40 19.67
C LYS A 266 -4.08 -9.46 18.62
N MET A 267 -3.53 -10.59 19.05
CA MET A 267 -3.14 -11.68 18.16
C MET A 267 -3.45 -13.02 18.80
N ASP A 268 -4.08 -13.92 18.06
CA ASP A 268 -4.27 -15.29 18.52
C ASP A 268 -2.91 -16.01 18.55
N LYS A 269 -2.70 -16.87 19.54
CA LYS A 269 -1.42 -17.54 19.79
C LYS A 269 -1.29 -18.86 19.02
N VAL A 270 -1.81 -18.91 17.79
CA VAL A 270 -1.77 -20.09 16.92
C VAL A 270 -0.65 -19.96 15.88
N LEU A 271 -0.04 -21.08 15.51
CA LEU A 271 1.14 -21.09 14.63
C LEU A 271 0.90 -20.54 13.23
N ALA A 272 -0.34 -20.57 12.74
CA ALA A 272 -0.70 -19.93 11.47
C ALA A 272 -0.43 -18.41 11.48
N MET A 273 -0.48 -17.76 12.65
CA MET A 273 -0.19 -16.33 12.78
C MET A 273 1.28 -16.02 12.49
N ALA A 274 2.21 -16.96 12.73
CA ALA A 274 3.61 -16.80 12.35
C ALA A 274 3.81 -16.72 10.82
N LEU A 275 2.83 -17.17 10.03
CA LEU A 275 2.82 -17.04 8.57
C LEU A 275 2.05 -15.80 8.08
N GLY A 276 1.60 -14.93 8.99
CA GLY A 276 0.87 -13.71 8.66
C GLY A 276 -0.61 -13.94 8.32
N ALA A 277 -1.26 -14.92 8.97
CA ALA A 277 -2.70 -15.19 8.82
C ALA A 277 -3.61 -14.13 9.50
N GLY A 278 -3.05 -13.31 10.40
CA GLY A 278 -3.76 -12.20 11.04
C GLY A 278 -3.92 -11.01 10.12
N GLU A 279 -4.93 -10.18 10.35
CA GLU A 279 -5.15 -8.98 9.54
C GLU A 279 -4.49 -7.73 10.14
N THR A 280 -3.90 -6.92 9.27
CA THR A 280 -3.40 -5.58 9.60
C THR A 280 -3.62 -4.62 8.43
N THR A 281 -3.15 -3.40 8.53
CA THR A 281 -3.20 -2.41 7.46
C THR A 281 -1.79 -2.04 7.02
N PRO A 282 -1.58 -1.61 5.76
CA PRO A 282 -0.29 -1.10 5.31
C PRO A 282 0.27 -0.01 6.22
N PHE A 283 -0.57 0.85 6.78
CA PHE A 283 -0.18 1.89 7.72
C PHE A 283 0.45 1.33 9.01
N LYS A 284 -0.19 0.35 9.65
CA LYS A 284 0.35 -0.29 10.85
C LYS A 284 1.58 -1.14 10.57
N LEU A 285 1.57 -1.86 9.45
CA LEU A 285 2.71 -2.68 9.06
C LEU A 285 3.95 -1.81 8.77
N THR A 286 3.78 -0.70 8.05
CA THR A 286 4.86 0.26 7.79
C THR A 286 5.38 0.88 9.08
N ALA A 287 4.50 1.24 10.01
CA ALA A 287 4.88 1.75 11.32
C ALA A 287 5.68 0.73 12.14
N ALA A 288 5.25 -0.54 12.15
CA ALA A 288 5.97 -1.61 12.82
C ALA A 288 7.36 -1.83 12.21
N TYR A 289 7.51 -1.75 10.89
CA TYR A 289 8.80 -1.91 10.22
C TYR A 289 9.81 -0.81 10.57
N ALA A 290 9.37 0.36 11.04
CA ALA A 290 10.29 1.41 11.47
C ALA A 290 11.15 1.01 12.66
N THR A 291 10.68 0.09 13.52
CA THR A 291 11.44 -0.40 14.68
C THR A 291 12.74 -1.07 14.26
N PHE A 292 12.80 -1.69 13.07
CA PHE A 292 14.02 -2.31 12.55
C PHE A 292 15.07 -1.27 12.13
N VAL A 293 14.65 -0.05 11.83
CA VAL A 293 15.53 1.02 11.31
C VAL A 293 15.96 1.97 12.42
N ASN A 294 15.06 2.26 13.37
CA ASN A 294 15.26 3.31 14.36
C ASN A 294 15.83 2.80 15.71
N GLY A 295 16.44 1.62 15.73
CA GLY A 295 17.03 1.03 16.94
C GLY A 295 16.00 0.44 17.89
N GLY A 296 14.94 -0.18 17.37
CA GLY A 296 14.00 -0.96 18.17
C GLY A 296 12.88 -0.14 18.82
N ARG A 297 12.64 1.09 18.37
CA ARG A 297 11.65 2.01 18.99
C ARG A 297 10.35 2.06 18.19
N ARG A 298 9.23 1.87 18.86
CA ARG A 298 7.91 2.11 18.25
C ARG A 298 7.62 3.60 18.19
N VAL A 299 7.46 4.10 16.97
CA VAL A 299 6.95 5.44 16.69
C VAL A 299 5.44 5.41 16.47
N GLU A 300 4.77 6.50 16.83
CA GLU A 300 3.35 6.68 16.53
C GLU A 300 3.20 7.39 15.18
N PRO A 301 2.70 6.70 14.14
CA PRO A 301 2.59 7.28 12.80
C PRO A 301 1.54 8.40 12.78
N HIS A 302 1.87 9.54 12.17
CA HIS A 302 0.98 10.71 12.14
C HIS A 302 1.03 11.48 10.81
N LEU A 303 -0.11 12.09 10.47
CA LEU A 303 -0.34 12.84 9.23
C LEU A 303 -0.42 14.35 9.44
N ILE A 304 -0.66 14.79 10.68
CA ILE A 304 -0.82 16.19 11.03
C ILE A 304 0.35 16.54 11.94
N GLU A 305 1.11 17.55 11.54
CA GLU A 305 2.29 18.02 12.23
C GLU A 305 1.93 19.09 13.27
N LEU A 306 1.11 20.06 12.84
CA LEU A 306 0.80 21.27 13.59
C LEU A 306 -0.62 21.74 13.23
N VAL A 307 -1.37 22.19 14.22
CA VAL A 307 -2.61 22.94 14.02
C VAL A 307 -2.53 24.24 14.80
N GLN A 308 -2.84 25.34 14.12
CA GLN A 308 -2.92 26.68 14.70
C GLN A 308 -4.30 27.29 14.48
N ASP A 309 -4.74 28.12 15.42
CA ASP A 309 -5.96 28.93 15.27
C ASP A 309 -5.72 30.14 14.34
N ARG A 310 -6.77 30.96 14.15
CA ARG A 310 -6.70 32.17 13.31
C ARG A 310 -5.77 33.26 13.85
N ASN A 311 -5.43 33.21 15.13
CA ASN A 311 -4.53 34.15 15.80
C ASN A 311 -3.08 33.65 15.81
N GLY A 312 -2.82 32.44 15.28
CA GLY A 312 -1.51 31.81 15.26
C GLY A 312 -1.19 30.97 16.51
N GLU A 313 -2.13 30.81 17.45
CA GLU A 313 -1.95 30.00 18.65
C GLU A 313 -1.89 28.51 18.28
N THR A 314 -0.86 27.80 18.76
CA THR A 314 -0.71 26.36 18.50
C THR A 314 -1.65 25.55 19.39
N ILE A 315 -2.67 24.94 18.79
CA ILE A 315 -3.62 24.08 19.50
C ILE A 315 -3.17 22.60 19.54
N PHE A 316 -2.34 22.20 18.60
CA PHE A 316 -1.84 20.83 18.48
C PHE A 316 -0.46 20.81 17.83
N ARG A 317 0.44 20.00 18.39
CA ARG A 317 1.72 19.64 17.81
C ARG A 317 1.94 18.14 17.98
N ALA A 318 2.40 17.48 16.92
CA ALA A 318 2.66 16.04 16.94
C ALA A 318 3.93 15.69 17.72
N ASP A 319 5.01 16.44 17.51
CA ASP A 319 6.23 16.29 18.29
C ASP A 319 6.00 16.76 19.73
N LYS A 320 6.17 15.85 20.68
CA LYS A 320 6.00 16.06 22.12
C LYS A 320 7.29 15.82 22.90
N ARG A 321 8.42 15.66 22.19
CA ARG A 321 9.70 15.46 22.84
C ARG A 321 10.05 16.70 23.64
N ASP A 322 10.63 16.48 24.81
CA ASP A 322 11.17 17.57 25.61
C ASP A 322 12.40 18.14 24.88
N CYS A 323 12.40 19.46 24.67
CA CYS A 323 13.56 20.17 24.16
C CYS A 323 14.02 21.19 25.20
N PRO A 324 14.88 20.78 26.14
CA PRO A 324 15.48 21.71 27.07
C PRO A 324 16.22 22.80 26.29
N ARG A 325 15.97 24.07 26.64
CA ARG A 325 16.60 25.26 26.04
C ARG A 325 16.18 25.60 24.60
N CYS A 326 15.16 24.97 24.01
CA CYS A 326 14.64 25.41 22.71
C CYS A 326 14.04 26.83 22.72
N ASP A 327 13.67 27.35 23.89
CA ASP A 327 13.11 28.71 24.07
C ASP A 327 14.18 29.76 24.45
N ALA A 328 15.43 29.33 24.65
CA ALA A 328 16.52 30.23 25.00
C ALA A 328 17.22 30.75 23.73
N GLY A 329 17.68 32.01 23.77
CA GLY A 329 18.51 32.56 22.70
C GLY A 329 19.80 31.74 22.52
N PHE A 330 20.27 31.61 21.27
CA PHE A 330 21.51 30.90 20.97
C PHE A 330 22.69 31.62 21.64
N ASN A 331 23.43 30.89 22.49
CA ASN A 331 24.53 31.43 23.30
C ASN A 331 25.92 30.94 22.84
N GLY A 332 26.02 30.27 21.69
CA GLY A 332 27.26 29.71 21.16
C GLY A 332 27.55 28.26 21.57
N ASP A 333 26.75 27.65 22.45
CA ASP A 333 26.87 26.24 22.83
C ASP A 333 26.37 25.30 21.72
N GLU A 334 26.70 24.00 21.82
CA GLU A 334 26.05 22.98 20.99
C GLU A 334 24.53 23.01 21.16
N SER A 335 23.81 22.85 20.04
CA SER A 335 22.35 22.72 20.04
C SER A 335 21.91 21.58 20.95
N PRO A 336 20.78 21.73 21.69
CA PRO A 336 20.26 20.68 22.56
C PRO A 336 20.05 19.37 21.80
N ARG A 337 20.56 18.27 22.33
CA ARG A 337 20.31 16.92 21.78
C ARG A 337 18.98 16.42 22.31
N ILE A 338 17.96 16.44 21.45
CA ILE A 338 16.63 15.94 21.80
C ILE A 338 16.68 14.40 21.85
N PRO A 339 16.24 13.76 22.95
CA PRO A 339 16.16 12.31 23.03
C PRO A 339 15.30 11.72 21.89
N PRO A 340 15.60 10.50 21.40
CA PRO A 340 14.75 9.87 20.40
C PRO A 340 13.34 9.67 20.97
N GLY A 341 12.33 9.90 20.13
CA GLY A 341 10.94 9.65 20.48
C GLY A 341 10.59 8.16 20.47
N GLY A 342 9.36 7.85 20.86
CA GLY A 342 8.83 6.49 20.82
C GLY A 342 9.23 5.60 22.00
N GLU A 343 8.61 4.43 22.06
CA GLU A 343 8.75 3.43 23.12
C GLU A 343 9.74 2.32 22.71
N GLN A 344 10.65 1.88 23.58
CA GLN A 344 11.55 0.76 23.29
C GLN A 344 10.77 -0.56 23.24
N VAL A 345 10.72 -1.21 22.07
CA VAL A 345 9.93 -2.44 21.86
C VAL A 345 10.76 -3.67 21.51
N MET A 346 12.03 -3.49 21.16
CA MET A 346 12.98 -4.52 20.74
C MET A 346 14.40 -3.99 20.99
N ASP A 347 15.36 -4.81 21.37
CA ASP A 347 16.73 -4.35 21.68
C ASP A 347 17.72 -4.40 20.50
#